data_AF-A0A7K0NG60-F1
#
_entry.id   AF-A0A7K0NG60-F1
#
_cell.length_a   1.000
_cell.length_b   1.000
_cell.length_c   1.000
_cell.angle_alpha   90.00
_cell.angle_beta   90.00
_cell.angle_gamma   90.00
#
_symmetry.space_group_name_H-M   'P 1'
#
loop_
_entity.id
_entity.type
_entity.pdbx_description
1 polymer ?
#
loop_
_entity_poly.entity_id
_entity_poly.type
_entity_poly.pdbx_seq_one_letter_code
_entity_poly.pdbx_strand_id
1 'polypeptide(L)'
;EPVAVIEQRSDSNGEELPVALATRYLPFSLPYRVILSGSVTPHEITNMANALALLLVRLHLLGFWWGDCSLSNTLFRRDADQYAAYLVDAETGEFQQSLSDGQREHDLEIALFNVAAELEDLSIAGVLHPGMDPIRASEGVIRRYRRLWKMLKEPQILDPSDRHAVEKAMRTLQDLGFAVEEVEVTAVGNKGELRFTPKLVAAGYHQSRLQSLVGITTEELQAKRLLASFDRFRGREKKPLPPIEDSARRWYFDVFLHIVNQVPVELRGRVEPAQMFHEILEHRWYLGEQAGRDLGLDHAADQYITTILPFRTDSGVNESANA
;
A
#
# COMPACT_ATOMS: atom_id res chain seq x y z
N GLU A 1 -12.87 -9.51 5.97
CA GLU A 1 -13.57 -10.81 6.16
C GLU A 1 -14.42 -10.76 7.42
N PRO A 2 -15.70 -11.17 7.35
CA PRO A 2 -16.52 -11.36 8.53
C PRO A 2 -16.00 -12.55 9.34
N VAL A 3 -15.80 -12.32 10.63
CA VAL A 3 -15.35 -13.31 11.62
C VAL A 3 -16.56 -14.01 12.25
N ALA A 4 -17.67 -13.29 12.43
CA ALA A 4 -18.91 -13.84 12.95
C ALA A 4 -20.13 -13.02 12.51
N VAL A 5 -21.26 -13.70 12.41
CA VAL A 5 -22.60 -13.09 12.35
C VAL A 5 -23.26 -13.35 13.69
N ILE A 6 -23.75 -12.30 14.34
CA ILE A 6 -24.38 -12.36 15.67
C ILE A 6 -25.86 -12.06 15.49
N GLU A 7 -26.66 -13.12 15.48
CA GLU A 7 -28.13 -13.07 15.40
C GLU A 7 -28.75 -13.14 16.80
N GLN A 8 -30.08 -13.00 16.89
CA GLN A 8 -30.86 -13.16 18.12
C GLN A 8 -30.35 -12.29 19.29
N ARG A 9 -29.93 -11.07 18.97
CA ARG A 9 -29.48 -10.10 19.95
C ARG A 9 -30.70 -9.43 20.58
N SER A 10 -30.63 -9.15 21.87
CA SER A 10 -31.66 -8.36 22.56
C SER A 10 -31.03 -7.28 23.44
N ASP A 11 -31.73 -6.18 23.63
CA ASP A 11 -31.32 -5.11 24.54
C ASP A 11 -31.60 -5.47 26.01
N SER A 12 -31.32 -4.55 26.94
CA SER A 12 -31.58 -4.76 28.37
C SER A 12 -33.07 -4.92 28.74
N ASN A 13 -33.98 -4.56 27.84
CA ASN A 13 -35.43 -4.67 28.01
C ASN A 13 -36.00 -5.94 27.35
N GLY A 14 -35.17 -6.71 26.65
CA GLY A 14 -35.58 -7.90 25.90
C GLY A 14 -36.07 -7.62 24.48
N GLU A 15 -35.93 -6.39 23.99
CA GLU A 15 -36.28 -6.02 22.61
C GLU A 15 -35.24 -6.52 21.63
N GLU A 16 -35.67 -7.02 20.47
CA GLU A 16 -34.80 -7.57 19.44
C GLU A 16 -33.90 -6.49 18.82
N LEU A 17 -32.60 -6.78 18.74
CA LEU A 17 -31.59 -5.93 18.13
C LEU A 17 -31.24 -6.43 16.72
N PRO A 18 -30.86 -5.51 15.80
CA PRO A 18 -30.35 -5.90 14.50
C PRO A 18 -29.14 -6.85 14.59
N VAL A 19 -29.04 -7.72 13.58
CA VAL A 19 -27.88 -8.60 13.39
C VAL A 19 -26.60 -7.77 13.40
N ALA A 20 -25.58 -8.23 14.11
CA ALA A 20 -24.25 -7.63 14.06
C ALA A 20 -23.29 -8.50 13.25
N LEU A 21 -22.48 -7.84 12.43
CA LEU A 21 -21.36 -8.46 11.74
C LEU A 21 -20.07 -8.10 12.49
N ALA A 22 -19.34 -9.10 12.97
CA ALA A 22 -18.00 -8.91 13.51
C ALA A 22 -16.99 -9.08 12.38
N THR A 23 -16.14 -8.10 12.12
CA THR A 23 -15.09 -8.14 11.09
C THR A 23 -13.70 -8.09 11.72
N ARG A 24 -12.67 -8.52 10.98
CA ARG A 24 -11.29 -8.33 11.43
C ARG A 24 -10.96 -6.84 11.49
N TYR A 25 -10.42 -6.40 12.61
CA TYR A 25 -9.83 -5.06 12.74
C TYR A 25 -8.59 -4.94 11.85
N LEU A 26 -8.47 -3.83 11.14
CA LEU A 26 -7.31 -3.50 10.31
C LEU A 26 -6.34 -2.62 11.12
N PRO A 27 -5.24 -3.15 11.68
CA PRO A 27 -4.32 -2.38 12.49
C PRO A 27 -3.55 -1.36 11.64
N PHE A 28 -3.07 -0.29 12.29
CA PHE A 28 -2.26 0.77 11.66
C PHE A 28 -2.94 1.46 10.47
N SER A 29 -4.28 1.45 10.46
CA SER A 29 -5.09 2.08 9.43
C SER A 29 -5.77 3.34 9.95
N LEU A 30 -5.91 4.31 9.06
CA LEU A 30 -6.44 5.63 9.36
C LEU A 30 -7.52 6.00 8.34
N PRO A 31 -8.63 6.63 8.79
CA PRO A 31 -9.56 7.25 7.88
C PRO A 31 -8.95 8.50 7.25
N TYR A 32 -9.40 8.85 6.05
CA TYR A 32 -8.85 9.99 5.30
C TYR A 32 -8.87 11.31 6.09
N ARG A 33 -9.90 11.54 6.92
CA ARG A 33 -10.04 12.76 7.72
C ARG A 33 -8.89 12.91 8.72
N VAL A 34 -8.46 11.82 9.37
CA VAL A 34 -7.34 11.86 10.32
C VAL A 34 -6.04 12.19 9.61
N ILE A 35 -5.83 11.62 8.42
CA ILE A 35 -4.63 11.92 7.63
C ILE A 35 -4.67 13.37 7.17
N LEU A 36 -5.71 13.78 6.44
CA LEU A 36 -5.77 15.08 5.77
C LEU A 36 -5.95 16.28 6.70
N SER A 37 -6.47 16.09 7.92
CA SER A 37 -6.55 17.15 8.94
C SER A 37 -5.23 17.35 9.69
N GLY A 38 -4.26 16.43 9.52
CA GLY A 38 -2.93 16.55 10.09
C GLY A 38 -2.01 17.45 9.28
N SER A 39 -0.75 17.55 9.69
CA SER A 39 0.30 18.18 8.89
C SER A 39 0.67 17.27 7.71
N VAL A 40 -0.09 17.37 6.61
CA VAL A 40 0.16 16.60 5.39
C VAL A 40 0.91 17.40 4.35
N THR A 41 1.83 16.72 3.67
CA THR A 41 2.56 17.26 2.53
C THR A 41 1.80 17.01 1.22
N PRO A 42 2.04 17.83 0.16
CA PRO A 42 1.50 17.55 -1.17
C PRO A 42 1.88 16.16 -1.72
N HIS A 43 3.03 15.63 -1.28
CA HIS A 43 3.48 14.29 -1.62
C HIS A 43 2.59 13.21 -1.00
N GLU A 44 2.25 13.32 0.28
CA GLU A 44 1.35 12.36 0.95
C GLU A 44 -0.05 12.37 0.36
N ILE A 45 -0.59 13.54 0.04
CA ILE A 45 -1.87 13.69 -0.66
C ILE A 45 -1.84 12.95 -2.00
N THR A 46 -0.76 13.13 -2.76
CA THR A 46 -0.56 12.43 -4.03
C THR A 46 -0.51 10.91 -3.83
N ASN A 47 0.14 10.44 -2.76
CA ASN A 47 0.26 9.01 -2.47
C ASN A 47 -1.07 8.40 -2.01
N MET A 48 -1.89 9.13 -1.24
CA MET A 48 -3.26 8.69 -0.95
C MET A 48 -4.12 8.55 -2.22
N ALA A 49 -4.04 9.53 -3.12
CA ALA A 49 -4.73 9.46 -4.41
C ALA A 49 -4.24 8.28 -5.28
N ASN A 50 -2.93 7.98 -5.24
CA ASN A 50 -2.36 6.80 -5.89
C ASN A 50 -2.92 5.50 -5.28
N ALA A 51 -2.99 5.43 -3.95
CA ALA A 51 -3.50 4.28 -3.23
C ALA A 51 -4.97 3.99 -3.56
N LEU A 52 -5.83 5.02 -3.53
CA LEU A 52 -7.25 4.88 -3.89
C LEU A 52 -7.42 4.46 -5.35
N ALA A 53 -6.67 5.08 -6.27
CA ALA A 53 -6.71 4.69 -7.69
C ALA A 53 -6.26 3.23 -7.90
N LEU A 54 -5.24 2.78 -7.17
CA LEU A 54 -4.76 1.39 -7.23
C LEU A 54 -5.78 0.41 -6.62
N LEU A 55 -6.45 0.78 -5.53
CA LEU A 55 -7.55 0.00 -4.95
C LEU A 55 -8.66 -0.20 -5.99
N LEU A 56 -9.14 0.87 -6.62
CA LEU A 56 -10.15 0.79 -7.69
C LEU A 56 -9.72 -0.12 -8.82
N VAL A 57 -8.46 -0.01 -9.28
CA VAL A 57 -7.93 -0.91 -10.32
C VAL A 57 -7.95 -2.37 -9.87
N ARG A 58 -7.52 -2.66 -8.63
CA ARG A 58 -7.49 -4.03 -8.10
C ARG A 58 -8.90 -4.62 -7.99
N LEU A 59 -9.86 -3.85 -7.47
CA LEU A 59 -11.27 -4.24 -7.41
C LEU A 59 -11.82 -4.56 -8.81
N HIS A 60 -11.61 -3.65 -9.77
CA HIS A 60 -12.11 -3.82 -11.13
C HIS A 60 -11.45 -4.99 -11.87
N LEU A 61 -10.17 -5.28 -11.59
CA LEU A 61 -9.47 -6.46 -12.13
C LEU A 61 -10.04 -7.78 -11.57
N LEU A 62 -10.57 -7.77 -10.35
CA LEU A 62 -11.23 -8.91 -9.72
C LEU A 62 -12.70 -9.07 -10.17
N GLY A 63 -13.20 -8.20 -11.05
CA GLY A 63 -14.60 -8.20 -11.45
C GLY A 63 -15.55 -7.59 -10.41
N PHE A 64 -15.02 -6.87 -9.42
CA PHE A 64 -15.82 -6.25 -8.36
C PHE A 64 -16.28 -4.86 -8.78
N TRP A 65 -17.59 -4.65 -8.83
CA TRP A 65 -18.23 -3.33 -8.89
C TRP A 65 -18.45 -2.84 -7.46
N TRP A 66 -18.02 -1.61 -7.13
CA TRP A 66 -18.09 -1.10 -5.76
C TRP A 66 -19.43 -0.41 -5.47
N GLY A 67 -19.88 0.49 -6.34
CA GLY A 67 -21.17 1.17 -6.18
C GLY A 67 -21.24 2.28 -5.12
N ASP A 68 -20.21 2.44 -4.28
CA ASP A 68 -20.06 3.59 -3.38
C ASP A 68 -18.59 3.95 -3.14
N CYS A 69 -17.88 4.22 -4.24
CA CYS A 69 -16.48 4.62 -4.22
C CYS A 69 -16.30 5.97 -3.50
N SER A 70 -15.70 5.97 -2.32
CA SER A 70 -15.52 7.17 -1.50
C SER A 70 -14.29 7.09 -0.59
N LEU A 71 -13.82 8.23 -0.08
CA LEU A 71 -12.79 8.28 0.95
C LEU A 71 -13.34 7.79 2.30
N SER A 72 -14.63 8.01 2.61
CA SER A 72 -15.27 7.55 3.84
C SER A 72 -15.31 6.03 3.95
N ASN A 73 -15.47 5.34 2.82
CA ASN A 73 -15.48 3.87 2.74
C ASN A 73 -14.08 3.30 2.48
N THR A 74 -13.03 4.11 2.66
CA THR A 74 -11.63 3.72 2.50
C THR A 74 -10.83 3.96 3.77
N LEU A 75 -10.11 2.93 4.22
CA LEU A 75 -9.03 3.08 5.20
C LEU A 75 -7.66 3.06 4.52
N PHE A 76 -6.73 3.83 5.05
CA PHE A 76 -5.37 3.93 4.52
C PHE A 76 -4.36 3.41 5.54
N ARG A 77 -3.42 2.60 5.09
CA ARG A 77 -2.24 2.17 5.86
C ARG A 77 -0.99 2.73 5.22
N ARG A 78 0.01 3.09 6.04
CA ARG A 78 1.34 3.42 5.51
C ARG A 78 1.92 2.19 4.81
N ASP A 79 2.49 2.39 3.64
CA ASP A 79 3.19 1.36 2.88
C ASP A 79 4.52 1.93 2.38
N ALA A 80 5.54 1.86 3.24
CA ALA A 80 6.82 2.52 3.05
C ALA A 80 6.65 4.04 2.86
N ASP A 81 7.07 4.57 1.71
CA ASP A 81 6.94 5.98 1.32
C ASP A 81 5.55 6.34 0.79
N GLN A 82 4.63 5.36 0.66
CA GLN A 82 3.28 5.55 0.12
C GLN A 82 2.19 5.07 1.09
N TYR A 83 1.00 4.81 0.54
CA TYR A 83 -0.14 4.25 1.24
C TYR A 83 -0.70 3.04 0.50
N ALA A 84 -1.22 2.09 1.26
CA ALA A 84 -2.16 1.09 0.81
C ALA A 84 -3.59 1.53 1.19
N ALA A 85 -4.54 1.35 0.29
CA ALA A 85 -5.95 1.68 0.51
C ALA A 85 -6.78 0.40 0.63
N TYR A 86 -7.74 0.41 1.53
CA TYR A 86 -8.57 -0.73 1.91
C TYR A 86 -10.04 -0.34 1.86
N LEU A 87 -10.81 -1.11 1.10
CA LEU A 87 -12.27 -1.09 1.12
C LEU A 87 -12.77 -1.55 2.49
N VAL A 88 -13.59 -0.74 3.17
CA VAL A 88 -14.20 -1.15 4.45
C VAL A 88 -15.69 -1.37 4.39
N ASP A 89 -16.38 -0.64 3.51
CA ASP A 89 -17.81 -0.83 3.30
C ASP A 89 -18.06 -1.31 1.88
N ALA A 90 -18.57 -2.53 1.79
CA ALA A 90 -18.89 -3.22 0.56
C ALA A 90 -20.39 -3.55 0.45
N GLU A 91 -21.25 -2.91 1.25
CA GLU A 91 -22.69 -3.18 1.28
C GLU A 91 -23.33 -3.08 -0.11
N THR A 92 -22.91 -2.10 -0.91
CA THR A 92 -23.43 -1.86 -2.26
C THR A 92 -22.69 -2.63 -3.35
N GLY A 93 -21.62 -3.35 -3.01
CA GLY A 93 -20.71 -3.93 -3.98
C GLY A 93 -21.17 -5.27 -4.52
N GLU A 94 -20.85 -5.56 -5.78
CA GLU A 94 -21.23 -6.79 -6.46
C GLU A 94 -20.06 -7.40 -7.25
N PHE A 95 -19.89 -8.72 -7.14
CA PHE A 95 -18.98 -9.47 -8.00
C PHE A 95 -19.64 -9.84 -9.33
N GLN A 96 -18.94 -9.53 -10.41
CA GLN A 96 -19.28 -9.89 -11.79
C GLN A 96 -18.25 -10.89 -12.33
N GLN A 97 -18.66 -11.75 -13.27
CA GLN A 97 -17.70 -12.66 -13.93
C GLN A 97 -16.61 -11.87 -14.69
N SER A 98 -17.01 -10.77 -15.30
CA SER A 98 -16.13 -9.75 -15.84
C SER A 98 -16.83 -8.41 -15.71
N LEU A 99 -16.16 -7.44 -15.11
CA LEU A 99 -16.68 -6.09 -15.02
C LEU A 99 -16.70 -5.46 -16.42
N SER A 100 -17.84 -4.90 -16.82
CA SER A 100 -17.97 -4.18 -18.10
C SER A 100 -17.32 -2.79 -18.02
N ASP A 101 -16.96 -2.20 -19.16
CA ASP A 101 -16.47 -0.83 -19.20
C ASP A 101 -17.49 0.18 -18.65
N GLY A 102 -18.79 -0.07 -18.85
CA GLY A 102 -19.86 0.79 -18.31
C GLY A 102 -19.93 0.77 -16.79
N GLN A 103 -19.89 -0.41 -16.16
CA GLN A 103 -19.86 -0.52 -14.69
C GLN A 103 -18.61 0.15 -14.10
N ARG A 104 -17.49 0.01 -14.81
CA ARG A 104 -16.21 0.59 -14.42
C ARG A 104 -16.24 2.11 -14.47
N GLU A 105 -16.72 2.70 -15.56
CA GLU A 105 -16.87 4.15 -15.66
C GLU A 105 -17.92 4.68 -14.67
N HIS A 106 -18.96 3.91 -14.35
CA HIS A 106 -19.91 4.28 -13.30
C HIS A 106 -19.25 4.41 -11.92
N ASP A 107 -18.41 3.44 -11.51
CA ASP A 107 -17.62 3.55 -10.28
C ASP A 107 -16.67 4.76 -10.30
N LEU A 108 -16.13 5.14 -11.46
CA LEU A 108 -15.29 6.34 -11.60
C LEU A 108 -16.09 7.65 -11.51
N GLU A 109 -17.32 7.69 -12.01
CA GLU A 109 -18.22 8.83 -11.87
C GLU A 109 -18.62 9.04 -10.40
N ILE A 110 -18.95 7.96 -9.70
CA ILE A 110 -19.23 7.98 -8.26
C ILE A 110 -18.00 8.47 -7.49
N ALA A 111 -16.83 7.88 -7.74
CA ALA A 111 -15.58 8.28 -7.12
C ALA A 111 -15.27 9.76 -7.37
N LEU A 112 -15.49 10.24 -8.60
CA LEU A 112 -15.24 11.64 -8.96
C LEU A 112 -16.08 12.59 -8.11
N PHE A 113 -17.37 12.31 -7.95
CA PHE A 113 -18.29 13.13 -7.17
C PHE A 113 -18.02 13.02 -5.67
N ASN A 114 -18.00 11.80 -5.11
CA ASN A 114 -17.88 11.55 -3.68
C ASN A 114 -16.56 12.12 -3.12
N VAL A 115 -15.43 11.83 -3.77
CA VAL A 115 -14.12 12.31 -3.33
C VAL A 115 -14.06 13.85 -3.34
N ALA A 116 -14.66 14.50 -4.35
CA ALA A 116 -14.69 15.95 -4.40
C ALA A 116 -15.53 16.54 -3.25
N ALA A 117 -16.72 15.99 -2.99
CA ALA A 117 -17.59 16.44 -1.92
C ALA A 117 -16.95 16.27 -0.53
N GLU A 118 -16.31 15.12 -0.27
CA GLU A 118 -15.63 14.83 0.99
C GLU A 118 -14.43 15.72 1.26
N LEU A 119 -13.69 16.09 0.22
CA LEU A 119 -12.60 17.07 0.31
C LEU A 119 -13.15 18.48 0.50
N GLU A 120 -14.27 18.83 -0.13
CA GLU A 120 -14.95 20.11 0.06
C GLU A 120 -15.44 20.28 1.50
N ASP A 121 -15.97 19.23 2.13
CA ASP A 121 -16.31 19.23 3.55
C ASP A 121 -15.11 19.59 4.45
N LEU A 122 -13.93 19.02 4.17
CA LEU A 122 -12.70 19.35 4.90
C LEU A 122 -12.26 20.80 4.66
N SER A 123 -12.48 21.31 3.45
CA SER A 123 -12.19 22.70 3.09
C SER A 123 -13.07 23.67 3.88
N ILE A 124 -14.39 23.41 3.92
CA ILE A 124 -15.39 24.18 4.67
C ILE A 124 -15.07 24.15 6.17
N ALA A 125 -14.65 22.99 6.70
CA ALA A 125 -14.23 22.84 8.08
C ALA A 125 -12.88 23.52 8.40
N GLY A 126 -12.18 24.06 7.41
CA GLY A 126 -10.90 24.77 7.60
C GLY A 126 -9.72 23.85 7.95
N VAL A 127 -9.84 22.54 7.69
CA VAL A 127 -8.82 21.54 8.03
C VAL A 127 -8.15 20.93 6.80
N LEU A 128 -8.60 21.26 5.58
CA LEU A 128 -7.96 20.81 4.36
C LEU A 128 -6.61 21.52 4.14
N HIS A 129 -5.65 20.79 3.56
CA HIS A 129 -4.36 21.35 3.16
C HIS A 129 -4.52 22.63 2.30
N PRO A 130 -3.84 23.73 2.65
CA PRO A 130 -3.96 24.99 1.92
C PRO A 130 -3.65 24.87 0.42
N GLY A 131 -4.52 25.44 -0.41
CA GLY A 131 -4.35 25.44 -1.87
C GLY A 131 -4.73 24.12 -2.56
N MET A 132 -5.23 23.12 -1.82
CA MET A 132 -5.87 21.97 -2.44
C MET A 132 -7.23 22.36 -3.01
N ASP A 133 -7.45 22.02 -4.28
CA ASP A 133 -8.73 22.13 -4.95
C ASP A 133 -9.42 20.75 -4.98
N PRO A 134 -10.58 20.58 -4.31
CA PRO A 134 -11.28 19.30 -4.21
C PRO A 134 -11.57 18.63 -5.56
N ILE A 135 -12.00 19.42 -6.54
CA ILE A 135 -12.38 18.94 -7.87
C ILE A 135 -11.14 18.40 -8.59
N ARG A 136 -10.06 19.20 -8.66
CA ARG A 136 -8.79 18.79 -9.32
C ARG A 136 -8.15 17.60 -8.63
N ALA A 137 -8.25 17.50 -7.30
CA ALA A 137 -7.76 16.37 -6.53
C ALA A 137 -8.53 15.09 -6.92
N SER A 138 -9.85 15.16 -6.96
CA SER A 138 -10.72 14.06 -7.38
C SER A 138 -10.46 13.62 -8.83
N GLU A 139 -10.41 14.55 -9.79
CA GLU A 139 -10.00 14.22 -11.18
C GLU A 139 -8.61 13.58 -11.24
N GLY A 140 -7.73 13.96 -10.32
CA GLY A 140 -6.41 13.38 -10.15
C GLY A 140 -6.46 11.89 -9.86
N VAL A 141 -7.40 11.42 -9.04
CA VAL A 141 -7.64 10.00 -8.79
C VAL A 141 -8.04 9.29 -10.08
N ILE A 142 -9.00 9.85 -10.82
CA ILE A 142 -9.50 9.26 -12.08
C ILE A 142 -8.40 9.16 -13.15
N ARG A 143 -7.57 10.22 -13.30
CA ARG A 143 -6.43 10.20 -14.23
C ARG A 143 -5.42 9.11 -13.86
N ARG A 144 -5.15 8.90 -12.57
CA ARG A 144 -4.25 7.85 -12.07
C ARG A 144 -4.82 6.47 -12.33
N TYR A 145 -6.11 6.27 -12.02
CA TYR A 145 -6.82 5.04 -12.31
C TYR A 145 -6.70 4.67 -13.79
N ARG A 146 -7.04 5.59 -14.70
CA ARG A 146 -7.01 5.34 -16.15
C ARG A 146 -5.60 4.99 -16.63
N ARG A 147 -4.57 5.67 -16.11
CA ARG A 147 -3.16 5.36 -16.43
C ARG A 147 -2.78 3.95 -15.97
N LEU A 148 -3.12 3.58 -14.74
CA LEU A 148 -2.85 2.25 -14.19
C LEU A 148 -3.60 1.16 -14.98
N TRP A 149 -4.89 1.37 -15.23
CA TRP A 149 -5.72 0.44 -15.99
C TRP A 149 -5.17 0.20 -17.39
N LYS A 150 -4.86 1.28 -18.12
CA LYS A 150 -4.24 1.20 -19.44
C LYS A 150 -2.95 0.39 -19.42
N MET A 151 -2.07 0.65 -18.45
CA MET A 151 -0.81 -0.08 -18.32
C MET A 151 -1.00 -1.58 -18.08
N LEU A 152 -2.06 -1.96 -17.38
CA LEU A 152 -2.32 -3.35 -16.98
C LEU A 152 -3.17 -4.13 -18.00
N LYS A 153 -4.03 -3.46 -18.77
CA LYS A 153 -5.00 -4.10 -19.68
C LYS A 153 -4.75 -3.84 -21.15
N GLU A 154 -4.11 -2.73 -21.50
CA GLU A 154 -3.80 -2.44 -22.91
C GLU A 154 -2.39 -2.94 -23.28
N PRO A 155 -2.22 -3.50 -24.50
CA PRO A 155 -0.90 -3.86 -24.98
C PRO A 155 0.03 -2.65 -25.03
N GLN A 156 1.23 -2.81 -24.46
CA GLN A 156 2.29 -1.81 -24.51
C GLN A 156 3.09 -1.97 -25.80
N ILE A 157 3.39 -0.86 -26.48
CA ILE A 157 4.32 -0.86 -27.62
C ILE A 157 5.71 -0.58 -27.09
N LEU A 158 6.62 -1.53 -27.29
CA LEU A 158 8.01 -1.47 -26.86
C LEU A 158 8.95 -1.24 -28.05
N ASP A 159 10.05 -0.56 -27.78
CA ASP A 159 11.11 -0.35 -28.76
C ASP A 159 11.87 -1.67 -29.01
N PRO A 160 11.87 -2.21 -30.25
CA PRO A 160 12.57 -3.45 -30.57
C PRO A 160 14.10 -3.35 -30.49
N SER A 161 14.66 -2.14 -30.52
CA SER A 161 16.10 -1.92 -30.40
C SER A 161 16.58 -1.95 -28.95
N ASP A 162 15.67 -1.76 -27.97
CA ASP A 162 15.97 -1.85 -26.54
C ASP A 162 15.90 -3.30 -26.07
N ARG A 163 17.09 -3.90 -25.90
CA ARG A 163 17.27 -5.28 -25.42
C ARG A 163 16.67 -5.54 -24.03
N HIS A 164 16.40 -4.50 -23.24
CA HIS A 164 15.83 -4.61 -21.89
C HIS A 164 14.39 -4.09 -21.80
N ALA A 165 13.73 -3.75 -22.92
CA ALA A 165 12.40 -3.16 -22.89
C ALA A 165 11.36 -4.07 -22.19
N VAL A 166 11.40 -5.37 -22.48
CA VAL A 166 10.51 -6.37 -21.86
C VAL A 166 10.78 -6.49 -20.36
N GLU A 167 12.06 -6.57 -19.96
CA GLU A 167 12.44 -6.66 -18.55
C GLU A 167 12.01 -5.41 -17.78
N LYS A 168 12.17 -4.21 -18.37
CA LYS A 168 11.73 -2.95 -17.79
C LYS A 168 10.21 -2.88 -17.64
N ALA A 169 9.46 -3.36 -18.64
CA ALA A 169 8.00 -3.46 -18.57
C ALA A 169 7.56 -4.42 -17.45
N MET A 170 8.16 -5.61 -17.36
CA MET A 170 7.89 -6.56 -16.28
C MET A 170 8.22 -5.98 -14.90
N ARG A 171 9.38 -5.33 -14.74
CA ARG A 171 9.77 -4.65 -13.50
C ARG A 171 8.77 -3.56 -13.11
N THR A 172 8.25 -2.81 -14.08
CA THR A 172 7.23 -1.77 -13.81
C THR A 172 5.96 -2.36 -13.23
N LEU A 173 5.52 -3.54 -13.71
CA LEU A 173 4.36 -4.24 -13.16
C LEU A 173 4.61 -4.81 -11.77
N GLN A 174 5.80 -5.38 -11.55
CA GLN A 174 6.24 -5.85 -10.23
C GLN A 174 6.34 -4.70 -9.23
N ASP A 175 6.80 -3.53 -9.67
CA ASP A 175 6.90 -2.32 -8.85
C ASP A 175 5.54 -1.79 -8.37
N LEU A 176 4.45 -2.15 -9.06
CA LEU A 176 3.06 -1.89 -8.65
C LEU A 176 2.47 -3.04 -7.81
N GLY A 177 3.24 -4.10 -7.66
CA GLY A 177 2.91 -5.30 -6.89
C GLY A 177 2.11 -6.35 -7.64
N PHE A 178 2.15 -6.37 -8.97
CA PHE A 178 1.49 -7.41 -9.75
C PHE A 178 2.46 -8.51 -10.16
N ALA A 179 2.04 -9.76 -9.96
CA ALA A 179 2.72 -10.94 -10.47
C ALA A 179 2.34 -11.17 -11.94
N VAL A 180 3.34 -11.45 -12.78
CA VAL A 180 3.20 -11.72 -14.22
C VAL A 180 3.70 -13.13 -14.49
N GLU A 181 2.83 -14.02 -14.97
CA GLU A 181 3.17 -15.42 -15.28
C GLU A 181 3.74 -15.55 -16.69
N GLU A 182 3.04 -14.94 -17.65
CA GLU A 182 3.41 -14.96 -19.05
C GLU A 182 3.29 -13.57 -19.65
N VAL A 183 4.07 -13.35 -20.71
CA VAL A 183 4.00 -12.14 -21.53
C VAL A 183 3.86 -12.58 -22.98
N GLU A 184 2.85 -12.06 -23.66
CA GLU A 184 2.76 -12.24 -25.10
C GLU A 184 3.57 -11.14 -25.78
N VAL A 185 4.56 -11.54 -26.58
CA VAL A 185 5.39 -10.62 -27.37
C VAL A 185 5.19 -10.91 -28.84
N THR A 186 4.56 -9.99 -29.55
CA THR A 186 4.34 -10.10 -31.01
C THR A 186 5.05 -8.99 -31.74
N ALA A 187 5.75 -9.34 -32.83
CA ALA A 187 6.32 -8.37 -33.75
C ALA A 187 5.23 -7.85 -34.69
N VAL A 188 5.04 -6.54 -34.77
CA VAL A 188 3.97 -5.91 -35.57
C VAL A 188 4.57 -4.98 -36.63
N GLY A 189 4.14 -5.20 -37.88
CA GLY A 189 4.47 -4.36 -39.02
C GLY A 189 5.91 -4.48 -39.53
N ASN A 190 6.20 -3.80 -40.65
CA ASN A 190 7.52 -3.83 -41.31
C ASN A 190 8.64 -3.13 -40.49
N LYS A 191 8.29 -2.40 -39.43
CA LYS A 191 9.24 -1.67 -38.56
C LYS A 191 9.67 -2.44 -37.31
N GLY A 192 9.14 -3.66 -37.11
CA GLY A 192 9.57 -4.55 -36.03
C GLY A 192 9.09 -4.16 -34.63
N GLU A 193 7.98 -3.41 -34.49
CA GLU A 193 7.46 -3.01 -33.17
C GLU A 193 7.14 -4.24 -32.29
N LEU A 194 7.53 -4.21 -31.01
CA LEU A 194 7.21 -5.29 -30.07
C LEU A 194 5.96 -4.92 -29.28
N ARG A 195 4.89 -5.70 -29.42
CA ARG A 195 3.70 -5.57 -28.58
C ARG A 195 3.83 -6.46 -27.36
N PHE A 196 3.77 -5.87 -26.18
CA PHE A 196 3.83 -6.56 -24.88
C PHE A 196 2.45 -6.56 -24.24
N THR A 197 1.89 -7.75 -24.03
CA THR A 197 0.64 -7.93 -23.30
C THR A 197 0.91 -8.74 -22.03
N PRO A 198 0.79 -8.14 -20.83
CA PRO A 198 1.01 -8.87 -19.59
C PRO A 198 -0.18 -9.77 -19.26
N LYS A 199 0.09 -11.02 -18.88
CA LYS A 199 -0.91 -11.88 -18.22
C LYS A 199 -0.69 -11.83 -16.71
N LEU A 200 -1.52 -11.03 -16.05
CA LEU A 200 -1.46 -10.84 -14.59
C LEU A 200 -2.07 -12.05 -13.88
N VAL A 201 -1.40 -12.53 -12.84
CA VAL A 201 -1.89 -13.66 -12.02
C VAL A 201 -2.65 -13.17 -10.80
N ALA A 202 -2.01 -12.26 -10.06
CA ALA A 202 -2.49 -11.76 -8.79
C ALA A 202 -1.78 -10.46 -8.44
N ALA A 203 -2.42 -9.65 -7.60
CA ALA A 203 -1.73 -8.61 -6.84
C ALA A 203 -0.99 -9.23 -5.64
N GLY A 204 -0.07 -8.48 -5.02
CA GLY A 204 0.68 -8.94 -3.85
C GLY A 204 1.97 -9.69 -4.20
N TYR A 205 2.67 -9.28 -5.26
CA TYR A 205 3.88 -9.95 -5.75
C TYR A 205 4.99 -10.01 -4.68
N HIS A 206 5.35 -8.87 -4.10
CA HIS A 206 6.38 -8.78 -3.08
C HIS A 206 5.87 -9.33 -1.75
N GLN A 207 4.60 -9.11 -1.40
CA GLN A 207 3.97 -9.70 -0.21
C GLN A 207 4.11 -11.23 -0.22
N SER A 208 3.70 -11.89 -1.31
CA SER A 208 3.76 -13.35 -1.45
C SER A 208 5.19 -13.89 -1.39
N ARG A 209 6.14 -13.17 -1.99
CA ARG A 209 7.57 -13.52 -1.94
C ARG A 209 8.15 -13.37 -0.54
N LEU A 210 7.84 -12.28 0.18
CA LEU A 210 8.32 -12.08 1.55
C LEU A 210 7.70 -13.11 2.49
N GLN A 211 6.39 -13.33 2.39
CA GLN A 211 5.67 -14.29 3.22
C GLN A 211 6.21 -15.71 3.04
N SER A 212 6.46 -16.15 1.80
CA SER A 212 7.02 -17.49 1.55
C SER A 212 8.45 -17.64 2.06
N LEU A 213 9.24 -16.58 2.04
CA LEU A 213 10.66 -16.62 2.37
C LEU A 213 10.94 -16.46 3.88
N VAL A 214 10.22 -15.57 4.57
CA VAL A 214 10.47 -15.24 5.99
C VAL A 214 9.23 -15.32 6.87
N GLY A 215 8.04 -15.54 6.31
CA GLY A 215 6.80 -15.69 7.08
C GLY A 215 6.18 -14.37 7.58
N ILE A 216 6.67 -13.21 7.12
CA ILE A 216 6.17 -11.90 7.52
C ILE A 216 5.11 -11.41 6.53
N THR A 217 3.95 -10.98 7.05
CA THR A 217 2.92 -10.28 6.30
C THR A 217 3.11 -8.78 6.45
N THR A 218 3.16 -8.05 5.34
CA THR A 218 3.34 -6.58 5.29
C THR A 218 2.53 -6.00 4.13
N GLU A 219 2.55 -4.69 3.97
CA GLU A 219 2.14 -4.05 2.72
C GLU A 219 3.16 -4.27 1.58
N GLU A 220 2.81 -3.91 0.35
CA GLU A 220 3.55 -4.29 -0.86
C GLU A 220 4.91 -3.60 -0.99
N LEU A 221 4.97 -2.29 -0.78
CA LEU A 221 6.23 -1.53 -0.85
C LEU A 221 7.10 -1.77 0.39
N GLN A 222 6.49 -1.99 1.56
CA GLN A 222 7.19 -2.52 2.73
C GLN A 222 7.83 -3.88 2.38
N ALA A 223 7.09 -4.80 1.76
CA ALA A 223 7.63 -6.11 1.38
C ALA A 223 8.81 -5.97 0.41
N LYS A 224 8.65 -5.11 -0.61
CA LYS A 224 9.73 -4.77 -1.55
C LYS A 224 10.95 -4.22 -0.83
N ARG A 225 10.76 -3.34 0.17
CA ARG A 225 11.85 -2.75 0.95
C ARG A 225 12.59 -3.78 1.80
N LEU A 226 11.84 -4.67 2.48
CA LEU A 226 12.40 -5.74 3.29
C LEU A 226 13.17 -6.75 2.43
N LEU A 227 12.62 -7.15 1.28
CA LEU A 227 13.30 -8.01 0.30
C LEU A 227 14.60 -7.38 -0.20
N ALA A 228 14.61 -6.07 -0.48
CA ALA A 228 15.83 -5.37 -0.87
C ALA A 228 16.89 -5.33 0.25
N SER A 229 16.46 -5.23 1.52
CA SER A 229 17.34 -5.36 2.68
C SER A 229 17.94 -6.77 2.78
N PHE A 230 17.11 -7.79 2.60
CA PHE A 230 17.53 -9.19 2.55
C PHE A 230 18.52 -9.47 1.41
N ASP A 231 18.22 -9.02 0.20
CA ASP A 231 19.08 -9.22 -0.98
C ASP A 231 20.47 -8.57 -0.76
N ARG A 232 20.52 -7.39 -0.10
CA ARG A 232 21.78 -6.75 0.31
C ARG A 232 22.54 -7.53 1.38
N PHE A 233 21.84 -8.14 2.34
CA PHE A 233 22.45 -8.99 3.36
C PHE A 233 23.07 -10.24 2.73
N ARG A 234 22.30 -10.98 1.92
CA ARG A 234 22.75 -12.18 1.22
C ARG A 234 23.88 -11.88 0.23
N GLY A 235 23.84 -10.73 -0.44
CA GLY A 235 24.88 -10.29 -1.37
C GLY A 235 26.27 -10.09 -0.74
N ARG A 236 26.36 -9.95 0.59
CA ARG A 236 27.64 -9.83 1.33
C ARG A 236 28.18 -11.17 1.82
N GLU A 237 27.43 -12.26 1.66
CA GLU A 237 27.85 -13.57 2.15
C GLU A 237 28.98 -14.15 1.29
N LYS A 238 29.85 -14.94 1.93
CA LYS A 238 30.95 -15.62 1.23
C LYS A 238 30.39 -16.65 0.26
N LYS A 239 30.99 -16.71 -0.93
CA LYS A 239 30.65 -17.75 -1.93
C LYS A 239 31.30 -19.09 -1.55
N PRO A 240 30.63 -20.23 -1.80
CA PRO A 240 29.28 -20.37 -2.35
C PRO A 240 28.21 -19.89 -1.36
N LEU A 241 27.13 -19.27 -1.88
CA LEU A 241 26.04 -18.79 -1.03
C LEU A 241 25.33 -19.97 -0.36
N PRO A 242 24.94 -19.85 0.92
CA PRO A 242 24.12 -20.87 1.58
C PRO A 242 22.72 -20.98 0.95
N PRO A 243 21.91 -21.99 1.32
CA PRO A 243 20.49 -22.05 0.94
C PRO A 243 19.77 -20.71 1.22
N ILE A 244 18.82 -20.34 0.38
CA ILE A 244 18.18 -19.02 0.47
C ILE A 244 17.38 -18.89 1.77
N GLU A 245 16.80 -19.99 2.22
CA GLU A 245 16.05 -20.15 3.45
C GLU A 245 16.94 -19.91 4.68
N ASP A 246 18.18 -20.40 4.65
CA ASP A 246 19.15 -20.18 5.74
C ASP A 246 19.58 -18.72 5.84
N SER A 247 19.87 -18.06 4.71
CA SER A 247 20.15 -16.62 4.72
C SER A 247 18.94 -15.81 5.16
N ALA A 248 17.74 -16.20 4.73
CA ALA A 248 16.50 -15.50 5.06
C ALA A 248 16.21 -15.58 6.56
N ARG A 249 16.34 -16.78 7.14
CA ARG A 249 16.23 -16.99 8.59
C ARG A 249 17.24 -16.14 9.36
N ARG A 250 18.52 -16.13 8.92
CA ARG A 250 19.56 -15.32 9.57
C ARG A 250 19.29 -13.83 9.45
N TRP A 251 18.94 -13.33 8.26
CA TRP A 251 18.54 -11.93 8.10
C TRP A 251 17.35 -11.57 8.99
N TYR A 252 16.35 -12.45 9.07
CA TYR A 252 15.18 -12.23 9.90
C TYR A 252 15.52 -12.09 11.38
N PHE A 253 16.32 -13.01 11.95
CA PHE A 253 16.70 -12.95 13.37
C PHE A 253 17.78 -11.89 13.66
N ASP A 254 18.86 -11.90 12.88
CA ASP A 254 20.07 -11.12 13.16
C ASP A 254 19.94 -9.65 12.72
N VAL A 255 18.98 -9.34 11.84
CA VAL A 255 18.78 -7.97 11.32
C VAL A 255 17.37 -7.46 11.63
N PHE A 256 16.33 -8.09 11.10
CA PHE A 256 14.97 -7.53 11.22
C PHE A 256 14.47 -7.54 12.66
N LEU A 257 14.42 -8.72 13.30
CA LEU A 257 13.97 -8.87 14.68
C LEU A 257 14.92 -8.19 15.66
N HIS A 258 16.23 -8.25 15.43
CA HIS A 258 17.20 -7.53 16.25
C HIS A 258 16.88 -6.04 16.34
N ILE A 259 16.61 -5.38 15.21
CA ILE A 259 16.27 -3.95 15.18
C ILE A 259 14.88 -3.68 15.76
N VAL A 260 13.85 -4.44 15.38
CA VAL A 260 12.49 -4.23 15.88
C VAL A 260 12.40 -4.43 17.40
N ASN A 261 13.18 -5.35 17.96
CA ASN A 261 13.20 -5.64 19.40
C ASN A 261 13.97 -4.60 20.24
N GLN A 262 14.66 -3.65 19.62
CA GLN A 262 15.27 -2.52 20.34
C GLN A 262 14.23 -1.54 20.88
N VAL A 263 12.99 -1.59 20.40
CA VAL A 263 11.91 -0.69 20.83
C VAL A 263 11.53 -0.92 22.30
N PRO A 264 11.64 0.12 23.15
CA PRO A 264 11.18 0.08 24.54
C PRO A 264 9.70 -0.31 24.65
N VAL A 265 9.33 -0.98 25.74
CA VAL A 265 7.97 -1.53 25.92
C VAL A 265 6.89 -0.47 25.75
N GLU A 266 7.16 0.73 26.27
CA GLU A 266 6.30 1.92 26.25
C GLU A 266 6.09 2.53 24.86
N LEU A 267 6.94 2.20 23.87
CA LEU A 267 6.81 2.70 22.50
C LEU A 267 6.33 1.61 21.52
N ARG A 268 6.10 0.38 21.99
CA ARG A 268 5.63 -0.73 21.14
C ARG A 268 4.22 -0.46 20.62
N GLY A 269 3.96 -0.87 19.38
CA GLY A 269 2.64 -0.77 18.76
C GLY A 269 2.28 0.62 18.23
N ARG A 270 3.16 1.62 18.35
CA ARG A 270 2.94 2.95 17.75
C ARG A 270 3.04 2.95 16.23
N VAL A 271 4.01 2.21 15.69
CA VAL A 271 4.30 2.09 14.26
C VAL A 271 4.37 0.61 13.92
N GLU A 272 3.88 0.22 12.75
CA GLU A 272 3.98 -1.16 12.29
C GLU A 272 5.45 -1.59 12.19
N PRO A 273 5.85 -2.79 12.64
CA PRO A 273 7.25 -3.22 12.60
C PRO A 273 7.93 -3.11 11.23
N ALA A 274 7.22 -3.44 10.15
CA ALA A 274 7.74 -3.33 8.79
C ALA A 274 7.91 -1.87 8.34
N GLN A 275 6.95 -1.01 8.66
CA GLN A 275 7.03 0.43 8.41
C GLN A 275 8.20 1.05 9.19
N MET A 276 8.32 0.75 10.47
CA MET A 276 9.40 1.23 11.32
C MET A 276 10.77 0.79 10.79
N PHE A 277 10.92 -0.48 10.39
CA PHE A 277 12.17 -0.95 9.80
C PHE A 277 12.50 -0.21 8.49
N HIS A 278 11.50 0.08 7.66
CA HIS A 278 11.68 0.93 6.48
C HIS A 278 12.16 2.34 6.86
N GLU A 279 11.51 3.00 7.81
CA GLU A 279 11.86 4.36 8.26
C GLU A 279 13.28 4.41 8.87
N ILE A 280 13.68 3.39 9.64
CA ILE A 280 15.05 3.26 10.17
C ILE A 280 16.08 3.11 9.04
N LEU A 281 15.76 2.37 7.98
CA LEU A 281 16.66 2.25 6.81
C LEU A 281 16.84 3.59 6.09
N GLU A 282 15.81 4.42 6.01
CA GLU A 282 15.91 5.77 5.45
C GLU A 282 16.71 6.70 6.38
N HIS A 283 16.45 6.64 7.68
CA HIS A 283 17.19 7.41 8.68
C HIS A 283 18.68 7.08 8.67
N ARG A 284 19.04 5.80 8.53
CA ARG A 284 20.44 5.38 8.36
C ARG A 284 21.11 6.05 7.16
N TRP A 285 20.41 6.16 6.04
CA TRP A 285 20.95 6.80 4.84
C TRP A 285 21.17 8.30 5.10
N TYR A 286 20.18 8.98 5.68
CA TYR A 286 20.28 10.41 6.05
C TYR A 286 21.45 10.69 7.01
N LEU A 287 21.56 9.92 8.10
CA LEU A 287 22.66 10.04 9.06
C LEU A 287 24.01 9.75 8.40
N GLY A 288 24.04 8.79 7.46
CA GLY A 288 25.24 8.46 6.71
C GLY A 288 25.69 9.57 5.78
N GLU A 289 24.76 10.26 5.11
CA GLU A 289 25.05 11.43 4.30
C GLU A 289 25.61 12.58 5.15
N GLN A 290 24.99 12.86 6.30
CA GLN A 290 25.46 13.91 7.21
C GLN A 290 26.86 13.62 7.78
N ALA A 291 27.13 12.37 8.13
CA ALA A 291 28.41 11.97 8.71
C ALA A 291 29.50 11.69 7.64
N GLY A 292 29.14 11.68 6.36
CA GLY A 292 30.04 11.28 5.26
C GLY A 292 30.47 9.80 5.30
N ARG A 293 29.81 8.96 6.12
CA ARG A 293 30.10 7.52 6.27
C ARG A 293 28.89 6.78 6.84
N ASP A 294 28.78 5.50 6.54
CA ASP A 294 27.75 4.63 7.12
C ASP A 294 27.99 4.40 8.61
N LEU A 295 27.04 4.83 9.45
CA LEU A 295 27.10 4.68 10.90
C LEU A 295 26.55 3.34 11.40
N GLY A 296 26.00 2.51 10.51
CA GLY A 296 25.42 1.21 10.85
C GLY A 296 23.93 1.29 11.22
N LEU A 297 23.29 0.12 11.21
CA LEU A 297 21.84 0.01 11.40
C LEU A 297 21.44 0.17 12.87
N ASP A 298 22.23 -0.36 13.82
CA ASP A 298 21.99 -0.21 15.25
C ASP A 298 22.02 1.26 15.68
N HIS A 299 23.01 2.02 15.20
CA HIS A 299 23.10 3.44 15.49
C HIS A 299 21.88 4.19 14.95
N ALA A 300 21.45 3.90 13.72
CA ALA A 300 20.27 4.51 13.14
C ALA A 300 18.97 4.15 13.90
N ALA A 301 18.86 2.90 14.38
CA ALA A 301 17.71 2.45 15.16
C ALA A 301 17.64 3.17 16.51
N ASP A 302 18.75 3.23 17.26
CA ASP A 302 18.83 3.99 18.52
C ASP A 302 18.45 5.47 18.33
N GLN A 303 18.98 6.10 17.28
CA GLN A 303 18.68 7.50 16.98
C GLN A 303 17.21 7.70 16.57
N TYR A 304 16.64 6.82 15.75
CA TYR A 304 15.22 6.85 15.37
C TYR A 304 14.30 6.64 16.58
N ILE A 305 14.60 5.66 17.44
CA ILE A 305 13.81 5.33 18.63
C ILE A 305 13.82 6.49 19.63
N THR A 306 14.93 7.20 19.75
CA THR A 306 15.07 8.30 20.72
C THR A 306 14.51 9.63 20.21
N THR A 307 14.49 9.87 18.89
CA THR A 307 14.15 11.20 18.34
C THR A 307 12.90 11.26 17.48
N ILE A 308 12.49 10.15 16.85
CA ILE A 308 11.36 10.12 15.91
C ILE A 308 10.19 9.33 16.51
N LEU A 309 10.43 8.08 16.93
CA LEU A 309 9.38 7.19 17.45
C LEU A 309 8.51 7.77 18.59
N PRO A 310 9.04 8.60 19.52
CA PRO A 310 8.23 9.19 20.61
C PRO A 310 7.15 10.16 20.11
N PHE A 311 7.27 10.66 18.88
CA PHE A 311 6.33 11.61 18.28
C PHE A 311 5.61 11.02 17.05
N ARG A 312 5.86 9.74 16.74
CA ARG A 312 5.35 9.05 15.56
C ARG A 312 4.31 7.99 15.96
N THR A 313 3.12 8.05 15.38
CA THR A 313 2.09 7.00 15.49
C THR A 313 1.40 6.76 14.15
N ASP A 314 1.15 5.50 13.81
CA ASP A 314 0.33 5.04 12.68
C ASP A 314 -1.11 4.75 13.10
N SER A 315 -1.35 4.55 14.40
CA SER A 315 -2.71 4.38 14.92
C SER A 315 -3.27 5.74 15.28
N GLY A 316 -4.49 6.04 14.82
CA GLY A 316 -5.18 7.31 15.08
C GLY A 316 -5.62 7.47 16.54
N VAL A 317 -5.21 6.55 17.41
CA VAL A 317 -5.49 6.58 18.83
C VAL A 317 -4.42 7.43 19.50
N ASN A 318 -4.72 8.71 19.68
CA ASN A 318 -3.98 9.52 20.63
C ASN A 318 -4.19 8.92 22.04
N GLU A 319 -3.12 8.45 22.68
CA GLU A 319 -3.12 8.01 24.08
C GLU A 319 -3.50 9.13 25.08
N SER A 320 -3.65 10.38 24.61
CA SER A 320 -4.03 11.53 25.42
C SER A 320 -5.55 11.72 25.62
N ALA A 321 -6.40 10.79 25.18
CA ALA A 321 -7.84 10.84 25.45
C ALA A 321 -8.29 10.15 26.75
N ASN A 322 -7.37 9.51 27.49
CA ASN A 322 -7.64 8.90 28.80
C ASN A 322 -6.68 9.46 29.87
N ALA A 323 -6.86 10.74 30.22
CA ALA A 323 -6.38 11.34 31.46
C ALA A 323 -7.47 12.25 32.03
#